data_AF-A0A4Y2PIQ7-F1
#
_entry.id   AF-A0A4Y2PIQ7-F1
#
_cell.length_a   1.000
_cell.length_b   1.000
_cell.length_c   1.000
_cell.angle_alpha   90.00
_cell.angle_beta   90.00
_cell.angle_gamma   90.00
#
_symmetry.space_group_name_H-M   'P 1'
#
loop_
_entity.id
_entity.type
_entity.pdbx_description
1 polymer ?
#
loop_
_entity_poly.entity_id
_entity_poly.type
_entity_poly.pdbx_seq_one_letter_code
_entity_poly.pdbx_strand_id
1 'polypeptide(L)'
;MGQFLIQSVTNEENEPLFTSEKSLLSPLHIKLGLMKNFVKAMDCGESGFQYLLLKFPKVSKTKIKEGIFVGPQFRQLMKDPVFESKLTKKEAAVWTSFKELEKKFFGNHKAEN
;
A
#
# COMPACT_ATOMS: atom_id res chain seq x y z
N MET A 1 35.95 -6.47 42.46
CA MET A 1 35.22 -7.57 41.80
C MET A 1 33.85 -7.66 42.43
N GLY A 2 32.70 -7.56 41.78
CA GLY A 2 32.25 -7.16 40.44
C GLY A 2 30.78 -6.72 40.65
N GLN A 3 30.30 -5.60 40.11
CA GLN A 3 29.86 -5.34 38.73
C GLN A 3 28.74 -6.27 38.22
N PHE A 4 27.58 -5.62 38.03
CA PHE A 4 26.42 -5.88 37.17
C PHE A 4 25.53 -7.11 37.41
N LEU A 5 24.24 -6.85 37.70
CA LEU A 5 23.14 -7.45 36.94
C LEU A 5 21.99 -6.44 36.72
N ILE A 6 21.68 -6.32 35.43
CA ILE A 6 20.69 -5.53 34.71
C ILE A 6 19.30 -5.54 35.39
N GLN A 7 18.71 -4.36 35.61
CA GLN A 7 17.26 -4.25 35.78
C GLN A 7 16.61 -4.67 34.46
N SER A 8 15.95 -5.82 34.48
CA SER A 8 15.02 -6.24 33.43
C SER A 8 13.89 -5.21 33.34
N VAL A 9 14.00 -4.29 32.38
CA VAL A 9 12.87 -3.46 31.96
C VAL A 9 11.91 -4.43 31.27
N THR A 10 10.87 -4.86 31.98
CA THR A 10 9.76 -5.61 31.39
C THR A 10 9.18 -4.76 30.28
N ASN A 11 9.39 -5.25 29.07
CA ASN A 11 8.80 -4.74 27.85
C ASN A 11 7.29 -4.61 28.10
N GLU A 12 6.81 -3.40 27.99
CA GLU A 12 5.40 -3.04 27.93
C GLU A 12 4.70 -4.02 26.98
N GLU A 13 3.95 -4.96 27.54
CA GLU A 13 2.88 -5.68 26.84
C GLU A 13 1.91 -4.60 26.39
N ASN A 14 2.22 -4.01 25.23
CA ASN A 14 1.28 -3.25 24.47
C ASN A 14 0.20 -4.24 24.04
N GLU A 15 -0.82 -4.38 24.90
CA GLU A 15 -2.19 -4.68 24.49
C GLU A 15 -2.39 -4.07 23.09
N PRO A 16 -2.86 -4.84 22.09
CA PRO A 16 -3.16 -4.25 20.81
C PRO A 16 -4.28 -3.23 21.04
N LEU A 17 -3.91 -1.95 21.15
CA LEU A 17 -4.80 -0.78 21.30
C LEU A 17 -5.70 -0.58 20.08
N PHE A 18 -5.86 -1.58 19.23
CA PHE A 18 -6.90 -1.63 18.22
C PHE A 18 -8.16 -2.23 18.83
N THR A 19 -8.82 -1.42 19.64
CA THR A 19 -10.28 -1.51 19.77
C THR A 19 -10.85 -1.32 18.36
N SER A 20 -11.21 -2.43 17.73
CA SER A 20 -11.92 -2.46 16.46
C SER A 20 -13.37 -2.00 16.65
N GLU A 21 -13.56 -0.76 17.09
CA GLU A 21 -14.88 -0.15 17.14
C GLU A 21 -14.77 1.35 16.86
N LYS A 22 -15.48 1.78 15.82
CA LYS A 22 -15.77 3.18 15.46
C LYS A 22 -14.60 3.97 14.85
N SER A 23 -14.11 3.45 13.74
CA SER A 23 -13.60 4.32 12.68
C SER A 23 -13.98 3.73 11.32
N LEU A 24 -15.19 4.07 10.87
CA LEU A 24 -15.54 4.05 9.45
C LEU A 24 -14.75 5.14 8.68
N LEU A 25 -13.54 5.52 9.10
CA LEU A 25 -12.52 6.18 8.25
C LEU A 25 -11.92 5.18 7.25
N SER A 26 -12.83 4.37 6.68
CA SER A 26 -12.89 3.96 5.31
C SER A 26 -11.61 3.28 4.85
N PRO A 27 -11.60 1.94 4.71
CA PRO A 27 -10.53 1.16 4.08
C PRO A 27 -9.85 1.84 2.85
N LEU A 28 -10.57 2.70 2.13
CA LEU A 28 -10.08 3.66 1.12
C LEU A 28 -8.85 4.52 1.51
N HIS A 29 -8.78 5.15 2.69
CA HIS A 29 -7.64 6.03 3.04
C HIS A 29 -6.35 5.23 3.22
N ILE A 30 -6.46 4.02 3.78
CA ILE A 30 -5.35 3.07 3.92
C ILE A 30 -4.89 2.60 2.54
N LYS A 31 -5.83 2.26 1.66
CA LYS A 31 -5.56 1.84 0.27
C LYS A 31 -4.80 2.89 -0.53
N LEU A 32 -5.25 4.15 -0.42
CA LEU A 32 -4.60 5.26 -1.12
C LEU A 32 -3.23 5.57 -0.51
N GLY A 33 -3.08 5.44 0.81
CA GLY A 33 -1.78 5.55 1.50
C GLY A 33 -0.78 4.49 1.04
N LEU A 34 -1.20 3.24 0.88
CA LEU A 34 -0.36 2.15 0.40
C LEU A 34 0.06 2.33 -1.06
N MET A 35 -0.87 2.73 -1.94
CA MET A 35 -0.54 3.09 -3.33
C MET A 35 0.49 4.22 -3.38
N LYS A 36 0.31 5.23 -2.52
CA LYS A 36 1.24 6.35 -2.43
C LYS A 36 2.65 5.89 -2.08
N ASN A 37 2.78 4.98 -1.13
CA ASN A 37 4.07 4.41 -0.75
C ASN A 37 4.67 3.54 -1.87
N PHE A 38 3.84 2.75 -2.57
CA PHE A 38 4.28 1.95 -3.71
C PHE A 38 4.90 2.83 -4.80
N VAL A 39 4.19 3.85 -5.28
CA VAL A 39 4.69 4.70 -6.37
C VAL A 39 5.88 5.56 -5.93
N LYS A 40 5.96 5.96 -4.65
CA LYS A 40 7.15 6.64 -4.12
C LYS A 40 8.41 5.77 -4.11
N ALA A 41 8.24 4.45 -3.98
CA ALA A 41 9.34 3.50 -3.98
C ALA A 41 9.74 3.06 -5.40
N MET A 42 8.91 3.33 -6.41
CA MET A 42 9.24 3.06 -7.82
C MET A 42 10.36 3.99 -8.29
N ASP A 43 11.26 3.44 -9.10
CA ASP A 43 12.25 4.25 -9.78
C ASP A 43 11.61 5.03 -10.95
N CYS A 44 11.94 6.32 -11.07
CA CYS A 44 11.35 7.17 -12.11
C CYS A 44 11.82 6.82 -13.54
N GLY A 45 12.91 6.06 -13.66
CA GLY A 45 13.46 5.56 -14.92
C GLY A 45 12.90 4.19 -15.32
N GLU A 46 12.30 3.43 -14.39
CA GLU A 46 11.74 2.12 -14.68
C GLU A 46 10.44 2.19 -15.50
N SER A 47 10.19 1.14 -16.29
CA SER A 47 9.08 1.07 -17.24
C SER A 47 7.71 1.20 -16.59
N GLY A 48 7.57 0.76 -15.33
CA GLY A 48 6.33 0.92 -14.57
C GLY A 48 5.98 2.39 -14.34
N PHE A 49 6.94 3.21 -13.93
CA PHE A 49 6.71 4.64 -13.70
C PHE A 49 6.46 5.39 -15.01
N GLN A 50 7.22 5.08 -16.06
CA GLN A 50 6.99 5.65 -17.39
C GLN A 50 5.59 5.31 -17.92
N TYR A 51 5.11 4.08 -17.68
CA TYR A 51 3.74 3.70 -18.04
C TYR A 51 2.69 4.53 -17.30
N LEU A 52 2.88 4.84 -16.01
CA LEU A 52 1.95 5.70 -15.26
C LEU A 52 1.82 7.10 -15.89
N LEU A 53 2.94 7.70 -16.34
CA LEU A 53 2.94 8.98 -17.03
C LEU A 53 2.17 8.92 -18.36
N LEU A 54 2.32 7.83 -19.11
CA LEU A 54 1.62 7.61 -20.39
C LEU A 54 0.13 7.31 -20.19
N LYS A 55 -0.22 6.55 -19.15
CA LYS A 55 -1.60 6.15 -18.84
C LYS A 55 -2.43 7.33 -18.35
N PHE A 56 -1.82 8.22 -17.57
CA PHE A 56 -2.47 9.37 -16.99
C PHE A 56 -1.84 10.69 -17.47
N PRO A 57 -1.91 11.02 -18.77
CA PRO A 57 -1.22 12.18 -19.34
C PRO A 57 -1.75 13.52 -18.80
N LYS A 58 -2.96 13.53 -18.24
CA LYS A 58 -3.57 14.69 -17.58
C LYS A 58 -3.13 14.87 -16.12
N VAL A 59 -2.41 13.90 -15.55
CA VAL A 59 -1.88 13.97 -14.19
C VAL A 59 -0.42 14.38 -14.28
N SER A 60 -0.02 15.41 -13.55
CA SER A 60 1.36 15.89 -13.59
C SER A 60 2.33 14.84 -13.04
N LYS A 61 3.56 14.82 -13.58
CA LYS A 61 4.63 13.94 -13.10
C LYS A 61 4.83 14.03 -11.59
N THR A 62 4.73 15.24 -11.02
CA THR A 62 4.84 15.47 -9.57
C THR A 62 3.74 14.75 -8.80
N LYS A 63 2.48 14.84 -9.26
CA LYS A 63 1.35 14.15 -8.62
C LYS A 63 1.50 12.63 -8.68
N ILE A 64 1.97 12.10 -9.82
CA ILE A 64 2.26 10.67 -9.95
C ILE A 64 3.39 10.26 -9.01
N LYS A 65 4.50 11.00 -8.96
CA LYS A 65 5.64 10.73 -8.04
C LYS A 65 5.23 10.80 -6.58
N GLU A 66 4.31 11.69 -6.23
CA GLU A 66 3.73 11.77 -4.88
C GLU A 66 2.68 10.70 -4.61
N GLY A 67 2.37 9.87 -5.61
CA GLY A 67 1.39 8.78 -5.51
C GLY A 67 -0.03 9.28 -5.30
N ILE A 68 -0.33 10.48 -5.79
CA ILE A 68 -1.65 11.12 -5.67
C ILE A 68 -2.53 10.62 -6.81
N PHE A 69 -3.32 9.60 -6.51
CA PHE A 69 -4.34 9.06 -7.41
C PHE A 69 -5.74 9.30 -6.84
N VAL A 70 -6.72 9.52 -7.72
CA VAL A 70 -8.13 9.47 -7.32
C VAL A 70 -8.62 8.01 -7.36
N GLY A 71 -9.68 7.72 -6.60
CA GLY A 71 -10.27 6.38 -6.54
C GLY A 71 -10.48 5.68 -7.89
N PRO A 72 -11.03 6.36 -8.93
CA PRO A 72 -11.17 5.78 -10.27
C PRO A 72 -9.84 5.39 -10.94
N GLN A 73 -8.81 6.23 -10.85
CA GLN A 73 -7.49 5.95 -11.44
C GLN A 73 -6.84 4.74 -10.77
N PHE A 74 -6.91 4.70 -9.44
CA PHE A 74 -6.43 3.56 -8.66
C PHE A 74 -7.15 2.26 -9.06
N ARG A 75 -8.49 2.29 -9.16
CA ARG A 75 -9.29 1.10 -9.55
C ARG A 75 -8.98 0.64 -10.97
N GLN A 76 -8.73 1.57 -11.89
CA GLN A 76 -8.28 1.24 -13.25
C GLN A 76 -6.92 0.57 -13.23
N LEU A 77 -5.97 1.11 -12.46
CA LEU A 77 -4.62 0.57 -12.36
C LEU A 77 -4.58 -0.85 -11.76
N MET A 78 -5.40 -1.11 -10.74
CA MET A 78 -5.55 -2.45 -10.12
C MET A 78 -6.03 -3.54 -11.08
N LYS A 79 -6.65 -3.16 -12.21
CA LYS A 79 -7.20 -4.08 -13.20
C LYS A 79 -6.45 -4.01 -14.53
N ASP A 80 -5.32 -3.32 -14.59
CA ASP A 80 -4.58 -3.08 -15.84
C ASP A 80 -3.44 -4.11 -15.99
N PRO A 81 -3.62 -5.18 -16.78
CA PRO A 81 -2.56 -6.18 -16.97
C PRO A 81 -1.35 -5.60 -17.71
N VAL A 82 -1.53 -4.53 -18.49
CA VAL A 82 -0.42 -3.87 -19.18
C VAL A 82 0.48 -3.20 -18.15
N PHE A 83 -0.07 -2.55 -17.12
CA PHE A 83 0.73 -2.00 -16.03
C PHE A 83 1.58 -3.07 -15.36
N GLU A 84 0.98 -4.21 -15.01
CA GLU A 84 1.69 -5.33 -14.37
C GLU A 84 2.84 -5.86 -15.23
N SER A 85 2.65 -5.90 -16.55
CA SER A 85 3.70 -6.31 -17.50
C SER A 85 4.87 -5.31 -17.59
N LYS A 86 4.67 -4.06 -17.14
CA LYS A 86 5.71 -3.02 -17.13
C LYS A 86 6.47 -2.93 -15.82
N LEU A 87 6.02 -3.62 -14.78
CA LEU A 87 6.70 -3.65 -13.48
C LEU A 87 7.96 -4.50 -13.55
N THR A 88 8.99 -4.10 -12.81
CA THR A 88 10.15 -4.97 -12.60
C THR A 88 9.78 -6.14 -11.70
N LYS A 89 10.63 -7.18 -11.64
CA LYS A 89 10.36 -8.38 -10.82
C LYS A 89 10.08 -8.04 -9.35
N LYS A 90 10.81 -7.05 -8.80
CA LYS A 90 10.62 -6.58 -7.42
C LYS A 90 9.30 -5.84 -7.25
N GLU A 91 9.01 -4.90 -8.15
CA GLU A 91 7.75 -4.15 -8.13
C GLU A 91 6.53 -5.07 -8.30
N ALA A 92 6.61 -6.06 -9.21
CA ALA A 92 5.56 -7.03 -9.46
C ALA A 92 5.26 -7.91 -8.24
N ALA A 93 6.29 -8.30 -7.48
CA ALA A 93 6.11 -9.04 -6.23
C ALA A 93 5.37 -8.19 -5.19
N VAL A 94 5.79 -6.94 -5.00
CA VAL A 94 5.11 -5.99 -4.09
C VAL A 94 3.67 -5.73 -4.54
N TRP A 95 3.46 -5.55 -5.85
CA TRP A 95 2.14 -5.32 -6.43
C TRP A 95 1.20 -6.52 -6.23
N THR A 96 1.72 -7.74 -6.32
CA THR A 96 0.95 -8.96 -6.06
C THR A 96 0.50 -9.02 -4.61
N SER A 97 1.42 -8.79 -3.66
CA SER A 97 1.09 -8.70 -2.23
C SER A 97 0.07 -7.60 -1.95
N PHE A 98 0.17 -6.47 -2.65
CA PHE A 98 -0.80 -5.39 -2.56
C PHE A 98 -2.20 -5.79 -3.04
N LYS A 99 -2.31 -6.50 -4.17
CA LYS A 99 -3.59 -7.05 -4.66
C LYS A 99 -4.19 -8.09 -3.71
N GLU A 100 -3.37 -8.95 -3.12
CA GLU A 100 -3.83 -9.92 -2.13
C GLU A 100 -4.34 -9.25 -0.85
N LEU A 101 -3.61 -8.24 -0.36
CA LEU A 101 -4.02 -7.42 0.77
C LEU A 101 -5.36 -6.74 0.50
N GLU A 102 -5.52 -6.18 -0.71
CA GLU A 102 -6.78 -5.58 -1.14
C GLU A 102 -7.93 -6.59 -1.17
N LYS A 103 -7.70 -7.80 -1.66
CA LYS A 103 -8.70 -8.86 -1.64
C LYS A 103 -9.07 -9.29 -0.21
N LYS A 104 -8.11 -9.36 0.71
CA LYS A 104 -8.33 -9.78 2.11
C LYS A 104 -9.03 -8.71 2.94
N PHE A 105 -8.64 -7.44 2.80
CA PHE A 105 -9.23 -6.33 3.56
C PHE A 105 -10.60 -5.88 3.04
N PHE A 106 -10.89 -6.10 1.77
CA PHE A 106 -12.10 -5.59 1.10
C PHE A 106 -12.96 -6.69 0.47
N GLY A 107 -12.56 -7.96 0.63
CA GLY A 107 -13.34 -9.10 0.21
C GLY A 107 -14.57 -9.23 1.10
N ASN A 108 -15.75 -9.10 0.50
CA ASN A 108 -17.02 -9.34 1.18
C ASN A 108 -17.08 -10.80 1.67
N HIS A 109 -16.66 -11.06 2.91
CA HIS A 109 -17.25 -12.16 3.66
C HIS A 109 -18.70 -11.75 3.92
N LYS A 110 -19.62 -12.22 3.06
CA LYS A 110 -21.00 -12.37 3.50
C LYS A 110 -20.94 -13.32 4.69
N ALA A 111 -21.13 -12.80 5.90
CA ALA A 111 -21.58 -13.64 6.98
C ALA A 111 -22.92 -14.22 6.53
N GLU A 112 -22.99 -15.54 6.43
CA GLU A 112 -24.25 -16.25 6.26
C GLU A 112 -25.08 -15.94 7.51
N ASN A 113 -26.24 -15.31 7.31
CA ASN A 113 -27.18 -14.97 8.37
C ASN A 113 -28.36 -15.93 8.33
#